data_AF-A0A940MGI9-F1
#
_entry.id   AF-A0A940MGI9-F1
#
_cell.length_a   1.000
_cell.length_b   1.000
_cell.length_c   1.000
_cell.angle_alpha   90.00
_cell.angle_beta   90.00
_cell.angle_gamma   90.00
#
_symmetry.space_group_name_H-M   'P 1'
#
loop_
_entity.id
_entity.type
_entity.pdbx_description
1 polymer ?
#
loop_
_entity_poly.entity_id
_entity_poly.type
_entity_poly.pdbx_seq_one_letter_code
_entity_poly.pdbx_strand_id
1 'polypeptide(L)'
;MVFLNLNNSRFDVTTSDNVHIAYCRLAGARVRGLQLDEFSTFYETETAEINFDGGPLSNTAFQDVRLAEEATVNADLSGAFGDATVRLPERMDRPAHWPAHDLGDAFDTEWRKWQADPEGYTPPPPPQHRFEPDPKP
;
A
#
# COMPACT_ATOMS: atom_id res chain seq x y z
N MET A 1 -7.02 -5.35 18.92
CA MET A 1 -7.47 -4.98 17.57
C MET A 1 -8.22 -6.16 16.98
N VAL A 2 -9.40 -5.95 16.38
CA VAL A 2 -10.23 -7.00 15.78
C VAL A 2 -10.29 -6.73 14.28
N PHE A 3 -9.88 -7.70 13.47
CA PHE A 3 -9.99 -7.58 12.01
C PHE A 3 -11.39 -8.03 11.56
N LEU A 4 -11.96 -7.31 10.61
CA LEU A 4 -13.10 -7.80 9.85
C LEU A 4 -12.63 -8.94 8.95
N ASN A 5 -13.22 -10.13 9.13
CA ASN A 5 -12.84 -11.31 8.36
C ASN A 5 -13.63 -11.33 7.04
N LEU A 6 -12.93 -11.06 5.94
CA LEU A 6 -13.45 -11.06 4.58
C LEU A 6 -12.82 -12.19 3.76
N ASN A 7 -12.41 -13.28 4.41
CA ASN A 7 -11.79 -14.41 3.73
C ASN A 7 -12.72 -15.01 2.67
N ASN A 8 -12.15 -15.40 1.53
CA ASN A 8 -12.85 -15.92 0.36
C ASN A 8 -13.92 -14.98 -0.21
N SER A 9 -13.95 -13.72 0.22
CA SER A 9 -14.86 -12.72 -0.34
C SER A 9 -14.46 -12.43 -1.77
N ARG A 10 -15.48 -12.18 -2.59
CA ARG A 10 -15.30 -11.84 -3.99
C ARG A 10 -15.73 -10.39 -4.19
N PHE A 11 -14.79 -9.57 -4.60
CA PHE A 11 -15.02 -8.19 -5.02
C PHE A 11 -14.88 -8.16 -6.55
N ASP A 12 -16.00 -8.36 -7.24
CA ASP A 12 -16.08 -8.19 -8.70
C ASP A 12 -16.80 -6.89 -9.03
N VAL A 13 -16.29 -6.18 -10.04
CA VAL A 13 -17.00 -5.15 -10.82
C VAL A 13 -17.92 -4.28 -9.97
N THR A 14 -17.31 -3.39 -9.20
CA THR A 14 -17.95 -2.14 -8.81
C THR A 14 -17.12 -1.02 -9.42
N THR A 15 -17.71 -0.28 -10.35
CA THR A 15 -17.34 1.12 -10.59
C THR A 15 -17.76 1.90 -9.35
N SER A 16 -17.12 1.63 -8.21
CA SER A 16 -17.26 2.50 -7.05
C SER A 16 -15.99 3.32 -7.03
N ASP A 17 -16.14 4.59 -7.32
CA ASP A 17 -15.11 5.56 -7.01
C ASP A 17 -14.87 5.45 -5.50
N ASN A 18 -13.63 5.22 -5.09
CA ASN A 18 -13.17 5.08 -3.70
C ASN A 18 -13.45 3.73 -3.01
N VAL A 19 -12.50 2.78 -3.10
CA VAL A 19 -12.50 1.57 -2.27
C VAL A 19 -11.52 1.72 -1.10
N HIS A 20 -12.04 1.80 0.11
CA HIS A 20 -11.25 1.83 1.33
C HIS A 20 -11.41 0.50 2.08
N ILE A 21 -10.34 -0.29 2.12
CA ILE A 21 -10.29 -1.55 2.86
C ILE A 21 -9.35 -1.34 4.05
N ALA A 22 -9.94 -1.22 5.23
CA ALA A 22 -9.21 -1.00 6.46
C ALA A 22 -9.52 -2.10 7.48
N TYR A 23 -8.53 -2.49 8.29
CA TYR A 23 -8.73 -3.45 9.39
C TYR A 23 -9.29 -4.80 8.94
N CYS A 24 -8.91 -5.27 7.74
CA CYS A 24 -9.47 -6.49 7.17
C CYS A 24 -8.45 -7.64 7.16
N ARG A 25 -8.97 -8.87 7.20
CA ARG A 25 -8.24 -10.07 6.78
C ARG A 25 -8.85 -10.59 5.49
N LEU A 26 -8.01 -10.68 4.45
CA LEU A 26 -8.39 -11.06 3.10
C LEU A 26 -7.67 -12.35 2.69
N ALA A 27 -7.94 -13.45 3.40
CA ALA A 27 -7.39 -14.76 3.03
C ALA A 27 -8.24 -15.41 1.91
N GLY A 28 -7.64 -15.74 0.76
CA GLY A 28 -8.33 -16.33 -0.39
C GLY A 28 -9.30 -15.39 -1.11
N ALA A 29 -9.27 -14.09 -0.77
CA ALA A 29 -10.16 -13.12 -1.38
C ALA A 29 -9.79 -12.87 -2.85
N ARG A 30 -10.77 -12.61 -3.71
CA ARG A 30 -10.53 -12.26 -5.11
C ARG A 30 -10.94 -10.83 -5.35
N VAL A 31 -9.99 -10.02 -5.85
CA VAL A 31 -10.22 -8.64 -6.25
C VAL A 31 -9.95 -8.57 -7.75
N ARG A 32 -11.02 -8.64 -8.56
CA ARG A 32 -10.91 -8.69 -10.01
C ARG A 32 -11.70 -7.56 -10.65
N GLY A 33 -11.03 -6.82 -11.54
CA GLY A 33 -11.67 -5.74 -12.31
C GLY A 33 -12.11 -4.55 -11.46
N LEU A 34 -11.57 -4.43 -10.25
CA LEU A 34 -11.80 -3.29 -9.37
C LEU A 34 -10.92 -2.14 -9.90
N GLN A 35 -11.54 -1.06 -10.38
CA GLN A 35 -10.81 0.17 -10.66
C GLN A 35 -10.46 0.80 -9.32
N LEU A 36 -9.23 0.60 -8.89
CA LEU A 36 -8.68 1.35 -7.78
C LEU A 36 -8.32 2.73 -8.36
N ASP A 37 -9.04 3.74 -7.91
CA ASP A 37 -8.84 5.12 -8.32
C ASP A 37 -7.95 5.87 -7.34
N GLU A 38 -7.87 7.19 -7.50
CA GLU A 38 -7.01 8.05 -6.70
C GLU A 38 -7.38 8.11 -5.21
N PHE A 39 -8.46 7.46 -4.77
CA PHE A 39 -8.92 7.43 -3.38
C PHE A 39 -8.91 6.03 -2.78
N SER A 40 -8.44 5.03 -3.55
CA SER A 40 -8.48 3.64 -3.12
C SER A 40 -7.27 3.28 -2.25
N THR A 41 -7.56 2.77 -1.06
CA THR A 41 -6.57 2.56 0.02
C THR A 41 -6.76 1.20 0.69
N PHE A 42 -5.63 0.56 0.98
CA PHE A 42 -5.54 -0.55 1.92
C PHE A 42 -4.78 -0.07 3.16
N TYR A 43 -5.45 -0.09 4.30
CA TYR A 43 -4.89 0.34 5.59
C TYR A 43 -4.95 -0.79 6.61
N GLU A 44 -3.85 -1.06 7.32
CA GLU A 44 -3.79 -2.06 8.40
C GLU A 44 -4.50 -3.36 8.03
N THR A 45 -4.08 -3.98 6.92
CA THR A 45 -4.77 -5.14 6.32
C THR A 45 -3.82 -6.32 6.15
N GLU A 46 -4.30 -7.51 6.51
CA GLU A 46 -3.60 -8.77 6.29
C GLU A 46 -4.15 -9.45 5.03
N THR A 47 -3.28 -9.70 4.05
CA THR A 47 -3.66 -10.49 2.87
C THR A 47 -3.00 -11.87 2.93
N ALA A 48 -3.72 -12.88 2.46
CA ALA A 48 -3.19 -14.22 2.19
C ALA A 48 -3.91 -14.74 0.95
N GLU A 49 -3.23 -15.24 -0.09
CA GLU A 49 -3.91 -15.74 -1.29
C GLU A 49 -4.89 -14.75 -1.96
N ILE A 50 -4.70 -13.43 -1.79
CA ILE A 50 -5.47 -12.43 -2.56
C ILE A 50 -5.06 -12.54 -4.04
N ASN A 51 -6.00 -12.61 -4.96
CA ASN A 51 -5.65 -12.56 -6.39
C ASN A 51 -6.14 -11.25 -6.99
N PHE A 52 -5.19 -10.42 -7.45
CA PHE A 52 -5.45 -9.18 -8.19
C PHE A 52 -5.72 -9.42 -9.70
N ASP A 53 -5.49 -10.63 -10.21
CA ASP A 53 -5.84 -11.16 -11.55
C ASP A 53 -5.67 -10.14 -12.70
N GLY A 54 -4.52 -9.45 -12.72
CA GLY A 54 -4.16 -8.47 -13.75
C GLY A 54 -4.96 -7.16 -13.72
N GLY A 55 -5.69 -6.89 -12.64
CA GLY A 55 -6.33 -5.59 -12.41
C GLY A 55 -5.28 -4.50 -12.21
N PRO A 56 -5.49 -3.29 -12.77
CA PRO A 56 -4.53 -2.19 -12.57
C PRO A 56 -4.51 -1.79 -11.09
N LEU A 57 -3.34 -1.91 -10.45
CA LEU A 57 -3.05 -1.30 -9.13
C LEU A 57 -2.66 0.18 -9.26
N SER A 58 -2.87 0.76 -10.45
CA SER A 58 -2.64 2.17 -10.74
C SER A 58 -3.35 3.04 -9.70
N ASN A 59 -2.63 4.02 -9.16
CA ASN A 59 -3.11 4.97 -8.15
C ASN A 59 -3.50 4.38 -6.79
N THR A 60 -3.34 3.07 -6.57
CA THR A 60 -3.66 2.43 -5.28
C THR A 60 -2.62 2.76 -4.22
N ALA A 61 -3.05 3.05 -3.00
CA ALA A 61 -2.16 3.20 -1.86
C ALA A 61 -2.25 2.04 -0.85
N PHE A 62 -1.08 1.65 -0.32
CA PHE A 62 -0.91 0.64 0.73
C PHE A 62 -0.19 1.26 1.93
N GLN A 63 -0.78 1.17 3.12
CA GLN A 63 -0.15 1.58 4.39
C GLN A 63 -0.48 0.56 5.48
N ASP A 64 0.52 0.12 6.24
CA ASP A 64 0.42 -0.93 7.25
C ASP A 64 -0.15 -2.26 6.71
N VAL A 65 0.15 -2.55 5.44
CA VAL A 65 -0.32 -3.76 4.76
C VAL A 65 0.76 -4.83 4.74
N ARG A 66 0.36 -6.07 5.02
CA ARG A 66 1.17 -7.26 4.73
C ARG A 66 0.68 -7.95 3.47
N LEU A 67 1.52 -7.93 2.44
CA LEU A 67 1.31 -8.67 1.20
C LEU A 67 1.97 -10.05 1.32
N ALA A 68 1.19 -11.13 1.13
CA ALA A 68 1.70 -12.50 1.15
C ALA A 68 2.20 -12.94 -0.25
N GLU A 69 3.15 -13.88 -0.29
CA GLU A 69 3.83 -14.29 -1.53
C GLU A 69 2.86 -14.89 -2.56
N GLU A 70 1.94 -15.72 -2.10
CA GLU A 70 0.90 -16.35 -2.90
C GLU A 70 -0.14 -15.34 -3.42
N ALA A 71 -0.18 -14.16 -2.79
CA ALA A 71 -1.16 -13.11 -2.98
C ALA A 71 -0.73 -12.08 -4.05
N THR A 72 0.55 -12.11 -4.44
CA THR A 72 1.13 -11.08 -5.33
C THR A 72 1.78 -11.70 -6.57
N VAL A 73 1.49 -12.96 -6.88
CA VAL A 73 2.00 -13.63 -8.08
C VAL A 73 1.53 -12.83 -9.30
N ASN A 74 2.48 -12.15 -9.96
CA ASN A 74 2.27 -11.24 -11.11
C ASN A 74 1.63 -9.87 -10.80
N ALA A 75 1.58 -9.42 -9.55
CA ALA A 75 1.15 -8.05 -9.26
C ALA A 75 2.24 -7.04 -9.65
N ASP A 76 1.86 -6.01 -10.40
CA ASP A 76 2.73 -4.88 -10.75
C ASP A 76 2.47 -3.72 -9.78
N LEU A 77 3.44 -3.41 -8.93
CA LEU A 77 3.37 -2.32 -7.95
C LEU A 77 3.93 -0.99 -8.51
N SER A 78 4.41 -0.94 -9.75
CA SER A 78 4.96 0.30 -10.33
C SER A 78 3.93 1.42 -10.40
N GLY A 79 2.66 1.07 -10.57
CA GLY A 79 1.53 2.00 -10.54
C GLY A 79 0.93 2.22 -9.15
N ALA A 80 1.50 1.67 -8.07
CA ALA A 80 0.97 1.80 -6.72
C ALA A 80 1.86 2.67 -5.84
N PHE A 81 1.34 3.11 -4.69
CA PHE A 81 2.06 3.86 -3.68
C PHE A 81 2.05 3.14 -2.32
N GLY A 82 3.13 3.28 -1.57
CA GLY A 82 3.28 2.69 -0.24
C GLY A 82 4.56 3.15 0.41
N ASP A 83 4.76 2.82 1.69
CA ASP A 83 5.92 3.26 2.48
C ASP A 83 6.63 2.09 3.21
N ALA A 84 7.47 2.37 4.22
CA ALA A 84 8.17 1.33 4.96
C ALA A 84 7.30 0.42 5.82
N THR A 85 6.05 0.78 6.05
CA THR A 85 5.10 -0.06 6.80
C THR A 85 4.67 -1.28 5.96
N VAL A 86 4.63 -1.14 4.63
CA VAL A 86 4.23 -2.22 3.73
C VAL A 86 5.26 -3.35 3.73
N ARG A 87 4.81 -4.56 4.07
CA ARG A 87 5.62 -5.78 4.03
C ARG A 87 5.38 -6.49 2.72
N LEU A 88 6.39 -6.44 1.84
CA LEU A 88 6.41 -7.13 0.55
C LEU A 88 6.96 -8.55 0.72
N PRO A 89 6.54 -9.51 -0.13
CA PRO A 89 7.17 -10.83 -0.23
C PRO A 89 8.63 -10.74 -0.67
N GLU A 90 9.45 -11.72 -0.30
CA GLU A 90 10.90 -11.72 -0.57
C GLU A 90 11.27 -11.60 -2.05
N ARG A 91 10.39 -12.06 -2.96
CA ARG A 91 10.60 -12.06 -4.41
C ARG A 91 10.11 -10.80 -5.12
N MET A 92 9.61 -9.80 -4.40
CA MET A 92 9.03 -8.60 -4.97
C MET A 92 9.90 -7.39 -4.69
N ASP A 93 10.29 -6.69 -5.75
CA ASP A 93 11.02 -5.45 -5.63
C ASP A 93 10.11 -4.34 -5.12
N ARG A 94 10.63 -3.57 -4.15
CA ARG A 94 9.99 -2.35 -3.70
C ARG A 94 10.13 -1.28 -4.80
N PRO A 95 9.03 -0.62 -5.22
CA PRO A 95 9.14 0.47 -6.19
C PRO A 95 10.04 1.61 -5.68
N ALA A 96 10.87 2.17 -6.57
CA ALA A 96 11.88 3.17 -6.19
C ALA A 96 11.27 4.48 -5.65
N HIS A 97 10.04 4.79 -6.05
CA HIS A 97 9.30 5.96 -5.56
C HIS A 97 8.60 5.73 -4.21
N TRP A 98 8.69 4.54 -3.61
CA TRP A 98 8.17 4.31 -2.27
C TRP A 98 9.17 4.82 -1.23
N PRO A 99 8.74 5.67 -0.27
CA PRO A 99 9.58 6.06 0.84
C PRO A 99 10.16 4.86 1.59
N ALA A 100 11.44 4.98 1.95
CA ALA A 100 12.16 3.95 2.71
C ALA A 100 11.88 4.01 4.24
N HIS A 101 11.05 4.95 4.68
CA HIS A 101 10.64 5.12 6.07
C HIS A 101 9.10 5.20 6.16
N ASP A 102 8.58 5.05 7.36
CA ASP A 102 7.15 5.21 7.68
C ASP A 102 6.78 6.70 7.59
N LEU A 103 5.77 7.01 6.77
CA LEU A 103 5.31 8.38 6.59
C LEU A 103 4.31 8.83 7.66
N GLY A 104 3.66 7.91 8.38
CA GLY A 104 2.59 8.21 9.34
C GLY A 104 1.55 9.18 8.76
N ASP A 105 1.33 10.30 9.45
CA ASP A 105 0.36 11.34 9.06
C ASP A 105 0.69 12.02 7.71
N ALA A 106 1.94 11.93 7.23
CA ALA A 106 2.34 12.51 5.94
C ALA A 106 1.94 11.64 4.75
N PHE A 107 1.50 10.40 4.98
CA PHE A 107 1.24 9.41 3.93
C PHE A 107 0.32 9.92 2.84
N ASP A 108 -0.87 10.42 3.21
CA ASP A 108 -1.84 10.95 2.25
C ASP A 108 -1.30 12.12 1.44
N THR A 109 -0.51 12.98 2.08
CA THR A 109 0.09 14.15 1.41
C THR A 109 1.11 13.72 0.37
N GLU A 110 2.00 12.78 0.70
CA GLU A 110 3.01 12.29 -0.23
C GLU A 110 2.40 11.45 -1.36
N TRP A 111 1.40 10.63 -1.04
CA TRP A 111 0.66 9.87 -2.05
C TRP A 111 0.01 10.80 -3.09
N ARG A 112 -0.62 11.89 -2.65
CA ARG A 112 -1.21 12.91 -3.54
C ARG A 112 -0.17 13.64 -4.40
N LYS A 113 1.01 13.92 -3.85
CA LYS A 113 2.13 14.51 -4.62
C LYS A 113 2.59 13.55 -5.72
N TRP A 114 2.75 12.28 -5.39
CA TRP A 114 3.10 11.26 -6.37
C TRP A 114 2.04 11.11 -7.47
N GLN A 115 0.74 11.10 -7.12
CA GLN A 115 -0.34 11.06 -8.12
C GLN A 115 -0.33 12.28 -9.06
N ALA A 116 0.01 13.46 -8.55
CA ALA A 116 0.04 14.69 -9.34
C ALA A 116 1.20 14.74 -10.34
N ASP A 117 2.33 14.10 -10.04
CA ASP A 117 3.50 14.01 -10.92
C ASP A 117 4.31 12.72 -10.66
N PRO A 118 3.87 11.55 -11.18
CA PRO A 118 4.52 10.28 -10.89
C PRO A 118 5.95 10.18 -11.40
N GLU A 119 6.25 10.84 -12.53
CA GLU A 119 7.58 10.81 -13.16
C GLU A 119 8.57 11.76 -12.46
N GLY A 120 8.09 12.89 -11.93
CA GLY A 120 8.91 13.87 -11.22
C GLY A 120 8.95 13.70 -9.69
N TYR A 121 8.11 12.84 -9.13
CA TYR A 121 8.05 12.63 -7.68
C TYR A 121 9.34 12.03 -7.12
N THR A 122 9.86 12.68 -6.08
CA THR A 122 10.99 12.19 -5.29
C THR A 122 10.53 11.93 -3.86
N PRO A 123 10.74 10.72 -3.30
CA PRO A 123 10.36 10.42 -1.93
C PRO A 123 11.04 11.37 -0.94
N PRO A 124 10.37 11.77 0.15
CA PRO A 124 11.00 12.58 1.17
C PRO A 124 12.18 11.82 1.81
N PRO A 125 13.22 12.52 2.28
CA PRO A 125 14.27 11.90 3.07
C PRO A 125 13.71 11.42 4.42
N PRO A 126 14.31 10.38 5.05
CA PRO A 126 13.93 9.97 6.39
C PRO A 126 14.00 11.12 7.40
N PRO A 127 13.12 11.15 8.41
CA PRO A 127 13.20 12.13 9.48
C PRO A 127 14.60 12.09 10.11
N GLN A 128 15.27 13.25 10.12
CA GLN A 128 16.55 13.38 10.79
C GLN A 128 16.32 13.27 12.29
N HIS A 129 16.71 12.14 12.89
CA HIS A 129 16.94 12.11 14.34
C HIS A 129 18.09 13.08 14.62
N ARG A 130 17.76 14.31 15.05
CA ARG A 130 18.75 15.20 15.66
C ARG A 130 19.18 14.53 16.97
N PHE A 131 20.24 13.73 16.90
CA PHE A 131 21.05 13.44 18.07
C PHE A 131 21.69 14.77 18.47
N GLU A 132 21.01 15.55 19.31
CA GLU A 132 21.71 16.55 20.11
C GLU A 132 22.56 15.74 21.10
N PRO A 133 23.90 15.78 21.01
CA PRO A 133 24.72 15.17 22.05
C PRO A 133 24.35 15.87 23.36
N ASP A 134 24.06 15.08 24.39
CA ASP A 134 23.79 15.61 25.73
C ASP A 134 24.86 16.66 26.08
N PRO A 135 24.46 17.82 26.63
CA PRO A 135 25.42 18.81 27.09
C PRO A 135 26.39 18.12 28.05
N LYS A 136 27.69 18.15 27.71
CA LYS A 136 28.75 17.61 28.56
C LYS A 136 28.62 18.23 29.96
N PRO A 137 28.74 17.43 31.03
CA PRO A 137 28.68 17.92 32.40
C PRO A 137 29.79 18.94 32.72
#